data_AF-A0A0R3TX75-F1
#
_entry.id   AF-A0A0R3TX75-F1
#
_cell.length_a   1.000
_cell.length_b   1.000
_cell.length_c   1.000
_cell.angle_alpha   90.00
_cell.angle_beta   90.00
_cell.angle_gamma   90.00
#
_symmetry.space_group_name_H-M   'P 1'
#
loop_
_entity.id
_entity.type
_entity.pdbx_description
1 polymer ?
#
loop_
_entity_poly.entity_id
_entity_poly.type
_entity_poly.pdbx_seq_one_letter_code
_entity_poly.pdbx_strand_id
1 'polypeptide(L)'
;MTRQAAAGGKPTVKEKLWGKPYFLLHTITDIITAILAAITIICGAYGFVTSDSNDKLLLIYEVLIGFGILASITFLLSLILLHIPNYVLSAINICLITLLMIAAIVLGILVVAKIDQLAIGISMIALGVVALALLAGVLFIFWSDSDAALA
;
A
#
# COMPACT_ATOMS: atom_id res chain seq x y z
N MET A 1 -25.40 1.87 -46.33
CA MET A 1 -24.21 1.03 -46.07
C MET A 1 -23.17 1.88 -45.36
N THR A 2 -22.97 1.69 -44.05
CA THR A 2 -21.78 2.17 -43.33
C THR A 2 -21.40 1.10 -42.32
N ARG A 3 -20.53 0.17 -42.76
CA ARG A 3 -19.77 -0.72 -41.88
C ARG A 3 -18.44 -0.03 -41.59
N GLN A 4 -18.16 0.24 -40.32
CA GLN A 4 -16.83 0.29 -39.70
C GLN A 4 -17.11 0.31 -38.18
N ALA A 5 -17.13 -0.83 -37.50
CA ALA A 5 -15.93 -1.54 -37.02
C ALA A 5 -15.01 -0.65 -36.16
N ALA A 6 -15.56 -0.02 -35.10
CA ALA A 6 -14.79 0.25 -33.90
C ALA A 6 -14.95 -0.96 -32.98
N ALA A 7 -13.87 -1.68 -32.74
CA ALA A 7 -13.78 -2.77 -31.79
C ALA A 7 -14.08 -2.24 -30.37
N GLY A 8 -15.36 -2.09 -30.05
CA GLY A 8 -15.87 -1.86 -28.71
C GLY A 8 -15.72 -3.17 -27.94
N GLY A 9 -14.51 -3.42 -27.43
CA GLY A 9 -14.29 -4.44 -26.43
C GLY A 9 -15.28 -4.20 -25.29
N LYS A 10 -16.15 -5.18 -25.05
CA LYS A 10 -17.12 -5.11 -23.95
C LYS A 10 -16.34 -4.75 -22.68
N PRO A 11 -16.71 -3.69 -21.94
CA PRO A 11 -16.08 -3.41 -20.66
C PRO A 11 -16.19 -4.67 -19.82
N THR A 12 -15.04 -5.20 -19.38
CA THR A 12 -15.05 -6.33 -18.46
C THR A 12 -15.80 -5.92 -17.20
N VAL A 13 -16.41 -6.88 -16.50
CA VAL A 13 -17.12 -6.62 -15.22
C VAL A 13 -16.26 -5.76 -14.27
N LYS A 14 -14.94 -5.91 -14.36
CA LYS A 14 -13.89 -5.10 -13.72
C LYS A 14 -13.92 -3.60 -14.06
N GLU A 15 -14.12 -3.22 -15.32
CA GLU A 15 -14.22 -1.80 -15.71
C GLU A 15 -15.57 -1.17 -15.33
N LYS A 16 -16.62 -2.00 -15.20
CA LYS A 16 -17.99 -1.56 -14.90
C LYS A 16 -18.21 -1.32 -13.40
N LEU A 17 -17.50 -2.05 -12.53
CA LEU A 17 -17.54 -1.90 -11.07
C LEU A 17 -16.62 -0.80 -10.53
N TRP A 18 -15.54 -0.49 -11.25
CA TRP A 18 -14.47 0.39 -10.75
C TRP A 18 -14.50 1.78 -11.38
N GLY A 19 -14.96 1.92 -12.63
CA GLY A 19 -14.62 3.09 -13.44
C GLY A 19 -13.13 3.08 -13.80
N LYS A 20 -12.80 3.18 -15.09
CA LYS A 20 -11.42 3.21 -15.60
C LYS A 20 -10.42 4.08 -14.79
N PRO A 21 -10.75 5.29 -14.30
CA PRO A 21 -9.78 6.09 -13.57
C PRO A 21 -9.41 5.54 -12.18
N TYR A 22 -10.33 4.88 -11.47
CA TYR A 22 -10.07 4.42 -10.09
C TYR A 22 -9.25 3.13 -10.05
N PHE A 23 -9.50 2.22 -10.99
CA PHE A 23 -8.66 1.04 -11.18
C PHE A 23 -7.21 1.43 -11.49
N LEU A 24 -7.05 2.46 -12.35
CA LEU A 24 -5.74 3.00 -12.69
C LEU A 24 -5.07 3.64 -11.47
N LEU A 25 -5.80 4.45 -10.69
CA LEU A 25 -5.29 5.10 -9.49
C LEU A 25 -4.87 4.09 -8.41
N HIS A 26 -5.68 3.07 -8.16
CA HIS A 26 -5.36 2.00 -7.21
C HIS A 26 -4.10 1.25 -7.63
N THR A 27 -4.01 0.86 -8.91
CA THR A 27 -2.84 0.16 -9.46
C THR A 27 -1.57 1.02 -9.40
N ILE A 28 -1.66 2.31 -9.70
CA ILE A 28 -0.52 3.25 -9.61
C ILE A 28 -0.07 3.39 -8.15
N THR A 29 -1.01 3.53 -7.23
CA THR A 29 -0.71 3.67 -5.79
C THR A 29 -0.08 2.40 -5.22
N ASP A 30 -0.56 1.23 -5.68
CA ASP A 30 0.01 -0.07 -5.36
C ASP A 30 1.47 -0.20 -5.85
N ILE A 31 1.75 0.20 -7.10
CA ILE A 31 3.11 0.19 -7.66
C ILE A 31 4.05 1.12 -6.87
N ILE A 32 3.59 2.34 -6.56
CA ILE A 32 4.38 3.30 -5.75
C ILE A 32 4.68 2.69 -4.38
N THR A 33 3.69 2.04 -3.76
CA THR A 33 3.85 1.41 -2.44
C THR A 33 4.84 0.26 -2.48
N ALA A 34 4.81 -0.56 -3.53
CA ALA A 34 5.78 -1.65 -3.72
C ALA A 34 7.22 -1.12 -3.88
N ILE A 35 7.40 -0.05 -4.65
CA ILE A 35 8.72 0.61 -4.81
C ILE A 35 9.20 1.15 -3.47
N LEU A 36 8.35 1.84 -2.72
CA LEU A 36 8.70 2.40 -1.42
C LEU A 36 9.01 1.28 -0.39
N ALA A 37 8.27 0.18 -0.40
CA ALA A 37 8.55 -0.98 0.43
C ALA A 37 9.93 -1.57 0.12
N ALA A 38 10.26 -1.76 -1.17
CA ALA A 38 11.56 -2.26 -1.60
C ALA A 38 12.71 -1.34 -1.17
N ILE A 39 12.55 -0.01 -1.34
CA ILE A 39 13.54 0.98 -0.89
C ILE A 39 13.72 0.89 0.63
N THR A 40 12.63 0.77 1.39
CA THR A 40 12.69 0.66 2.85
C THR A 40 13.44 -0.58 3.30
N ILE A 41 13.23 -1.72 2.65
CA ILE A 41 13.98 -2.96 2.91
C ILE A 41 15.47 -2.78 2.60
N ILE A 42 15.81 -2.18 1.45
CA ILE A 42 17.21 -1.97 1.05
C ILE A 42 17.91 -1.04 2.04
N CYS A 43 17.28 0.08 2.43
CA CYS A 43 17.82 1.00 3.42
C CYS A 43 18.01 0.33 4.79
N GLY A 44 17.01 -0.45 5.23
CA GLY A 44 17.11 -1.22 6.47
C GLY A 44 18.23 -2.26 6.43
N ALA A 45 18.33 -3.04 5.35
CA ALA A 45 19.37 -4.06 5.18
C ALA A 45 20.78 -3.44 5.11
N TYR A 46 20.94 -2.33 4.37
CA TYR A 46 22.20 -1.61 4.30
C TYR A 46 22.61 -1.07 5.67
N GLY A 47 21.68 -0.43 6.38
CA GLY A 47 21.91 0.06 7.74
C GLY A 47 22.27 -1.06 8.70
N PHE A 48 21.59 -2.20 8.62
CA PHE A 48 21.86 -3.37 9.44
C PHE A 48 23.26 -3.95 9.22
N VAL A 49 23.70 -4.07 7.96
CA VAL A 49 25.03 -4.61 7.62
C VAL A 49 26.18 -3.66 7.98
N THR A 50 25.92 -2.35 7.94
CA THR A 50 26.94 -1.32 8.19
C THR A 50 27.00 -0.83 9.63
N SER A 51 26.01 -1.19 10.46
CA SER A 51 25.98 -0.79 11.87
C SER A 51 26.75 -1.77 12.75
N ASP A 52 27.50 -1.24 13.71
CA ASP A 52 28.09 -2.05 14.76
C ASP A 52 27.00 -2.61 15.68
N SER A 53 27.24 -3.79 16.26
CA SER A 53 26.27 -4.52 17.09
C SER A 53 25.83 -3.78 18.38
N ASN A 54 26.54 -2.72 18.77
CA ASN A 54 26.21 -1.86 19.90
C ASN A 54 25.49 -0.56 19.50
N ASP A 55 25.19 -0.38 18.22
CA ASP A 55 24.52 0.84 17.76
C ASP A 55 23.03 0.79 18.12
N LYS A 56 22.54 1.87 18.74
CA LYS A 56 21.11 2.04 19.06
C LYS A 56 20.26 2.09 17.78
N LEU A 57 20.89 2.35 16.63
CA LEU A 57 20.27 2.34 15.32
C LEU A 57 20.00 0.93 14.78
N LEU A 58 20.65 -0.11 15.30
CA LEU A 58 20.48 -1.49 14.82
C LEU A 58 19.01 -1.95 14.91
N LEU A 59 18.36 -1.69 16.05
CA LEU A 59 16.95 -2.01 16.27
C LEU A 59 16.04 -1.28 15.27
N ILE A 60 16.38 -0.03 14.91
CA ILE A 60 15.59 0.77 13.96
C ILE A 60 15.70 0.17 12.56
N TYR A 61 16.89 -0.27 12.16
CA TYR A 61 17.10 -0.93 10.88
C TYR A 61 16.38 -2.28 10.78
N GLU A 62 16.40 -3.10 11.85
CA GLU A 62 15.62 -4.34 11.92
C GLU A 62 14.11 -4.07 11.79
N VAL A 63 13.60 -3.04 12.49
CA VAL A 63 12.20 -2.65 12.39
C VAL A 63 11.87 -2.13 10.99
N LEU A 64 12.76 -1.40 10.34
CA LEU A 64 12.59 -0.96 8.94
C LEU A 64 12.44 -2.16 7.98
N ILE A 65 13.28 -3.18 8.14
CA ILE A 65 13.20 -4.41 7.33
C ILE A 65 11.87 -5.11 7.56
N GLY A 66 11.48 -5.32 8.83
CA GLY A 66 10.20 -5.94 9.18
C GLY A 66 9.01 -5.16 8.63
N PHE A 67 9.06 -3.84 8.71
CA PHE A 67 8.03 -2.95 8.15
C PHE A 67 7.93 -3.07 6.64
N GLY A 68 9.06 -3.09 5.92
CA GLY A 68 9.08 -3.26 4.48
C GLY A 68 8.54 -4.61 4.00
N ILE A 69 8.82 -5.69 4.74
CA ILE A 69 8.24 -7.02 4.48
C ILE A 69 6.73 -6.99 4.67
N LEU A 70 6.25 -6.42 5.76
CA LEU A 70 4.81 -6.31 6.03
C LEU A 70 4.08 -5.50 4.96
N ALA A 71 4.68 -4.40 4.49
CA ALA A 71 4.16 -3.59 3.38
C ALA A 71 4.06 -4.42 2.08
N SER A 72 5.08 -5.24 1.81
CA SER A 72 5.13 -6.12 0.63
C SER A 72 4.05 -7.21 0.68
N ILE A 73 3.80 -7.81 1.86
CA ILE A 73 2.72 -8.80 2.06
C ILE A 73 1.35 -8.14 1.85
N THR A 74 1.16 -6.94 2.42
CA THR A 74 -0.09 -6.18 2.30
C THR A 74 -0.38 -5.85 0.83
N PHE A 75 0.64 -5.43 0.08
CA PHE A 75 0.54 -5.20 -1.36
C PHE A 75 0.18 -6.47 -2.14
N LEU A 76 0.84 -7.61 -1.85
CA LEU A 76 0.55 -8.86 -2.53
C LEU A 76 -0.91 -9.27 -2.32
N LEU A 77 -1.43 -9.03 -1.11
CA LEU A 77 -2.82 -9.28 -0.77
C LEU A 77 -3.78 -8.35 -1.53
N SER A 78 -3.47 -7.05 -1.64
CA SER A 78 -4.20 -6.10 -2.49
C SER A 78 -4.27 -6.55 -3.96
N LEU A 79 -3.16 -7.03 -4.52
CA LEU A 79 -3.13 -7.55 -5.91
C LEU A 79 -3.99 -8.81 -6.08
N ILE A 80 -3.97 -9.72 -5.10
CA ILE A 80 -4.81 -10.92 -5.13
C ILE A 80 -6.28 -10.52 -5.09
N LEU A 81 -6.65 -9.56 -4.25
CA LEU A 81 -8.00 -9.01 -4.14
C LEU A 81 -8.51 -8.39 -5.45
N LEU A 82 -7.62 -7.77 -6.23
CA LEU A 82 -7.93 -7.26 -7.56
C LEU A 82 -8.36 -8.35 -8.54
N HIS A 83 -7.86 -9.58 -8.37
CA HIS A 83 -8.14 -10.72 -9.24
C HIS A 83 -9.27 -11.60 -8.69
N ILE A 84 -9.34 -11.75 -7.37
CA ILE A 84 -10.25 -12.63 -6.66
C ILE A 84 -10.90 -11.80 -5.54
N PRO A 85 -11.99 -11.08 -5.85
CA PRO A 85 -12.69 -10.29 -4.84
C PRO A 85 -13.28 -11.23 -3.79
N ASN A 86 -12.83 -11.09 -2.54
CA ASN A 86 -13.31 -11.87 -1.40
C ASN A 86 -13.44 -10.96 -0.17
N TYR A 87 -14.65 -10.94 0.41
CA TYR A 87 -14.97 -10.07 1.55
C TYR A 87 -14.06 -10.28 2.77
N VAL A 88 -13.76 -11.54 3.11
CA VAL A 88 -12.88 -11.88 4.25
C VAL A 88 -11.46 -11.42 3.96
N LEU A 89 -10.96 -11.71 2.76
CA LEU A 89 -9.60 -11.34 2.36
C LEU A 89 -9.41 -9.82 2.33
N SER A 90 -10.44 -9.08 1.93
CA SER A 90 -10.39 -7.62 1.92
C SER A 90 -10.49 -7.01 3.31
N ALA A 91 -11.30 -7.57 4.20
CA ALA A 91 -11.34 -7.14 5.60
C ALA A 91 -9.96 -7.32 6.27
N ILE A 92 -9.29 -8.44 6.00
CA ILE A 92 -7.90 -8.68 6.43
C ILE A 92 -6.96 -7.63 5.83
N ASN A 93 -7.09 -7.34 4.55
CA ASN A 93 -6.26 -6.35 3.87
C ASN A 93 -6.44 -4.93 4.42
N ILE A 94 -7.69 -4.51 4.68
CA ILE A 94 -8.02 -3.24 5.33
C ILE A 94 -7.37 -3.15 6.71
N CYS A 95 -7.44 -4.23 7.50
CA CYS A 95 -6.81 -4.29 8.81
C CYS A 95 -5.29 -4.14 8.73
N LEU A 96 -4.66 -4.85 7.78
CA LEU A 96 -3.22 -4.77 7.53
C LEU A 96 -2.79 -3.36 7.08
N ILE A 97 -3.49 -2.75 6.13
CA ILE A 97 -3.21 -1.38 5.66
C ILE A 97 -3.34 -0.38 6.82
N THR A 98 -4.36 -0.53 7.67
CA THR A 98 -4.58 0.36 8.82
C THR A 98 -3.47 0.22 9.86
N LEU A 99 -3.07 -1.01 10.18
CA LEU A 99 -1.94 -1.28 11.07
C LEU A 99 -0.64 -0.72 10.50
N LEU A 100 -0.41 -0.90 9.20
CA LEU A 100 0.76 -0.38 8.51
C LEU A 100 0.82 1.15 8.57
N MET A 101 -0.31 1.82 8.34
CA MET A 101 -0.43 3.27 8.42
C MET A 101 -0.09 3.79 9.83
N ILE A 102 -0.71 3.23 10.86
CA ILE A 102 -0.49 3.64 12.25
C ILE A 102 0.99 3.40 12.63
N ALA A 103 1.52 2.23 12.29
CA ALA A 103 2.92 1.90 12.55
C ALA A 103 3.88 2.88 11.86
N ALA A 104 3.64 3.21 10.59
CA ALA A 104 4.49 4.12 9.82
C ALA A 104 4.55 5.53 10.43
N ILE A 105 3.39 6.06 10.81
CA ILE A 105 3.28 7.40 11.41
C ILE A 105 3.93 7.41 12.78
N VAL A 106 3.65 6.42 13.63
CA VAL A 106 4.21 6.32 14.98
C VAL A 106 5.73 6.16 14.93
N LEU A 107 6.25 5.26 14.08
CA LEU A 107 7.69 5.09 13.93
C LEU A 107 8.35 6.34 13.36
N GLY A 108 7.73 6.97 12.35
CA GLY A 108 8.25 8.21 11.77
C GLY A 108 8.37 9.33 12.79
N ILE A 109 7.34 9.53 13.63
CA ILE A 109 7.39 10.50 14.73
C ILE A 109 8.49 10.15 15.74
N LEU A 110 8.61 8.87 16.12
CA LEU A 110 9.66 8.40 17.03
C LEU A 110 11.07 8.66 16.48
N VAL A 111 11.30 8.39 15.18
CA VAL A 111 12.58 8.61 14.51
C VAL A 111 12.93 10.10 14.47
N VAL A 112 11.97 10.97 14.12
CA VAL A 112 12.19 12.42 14.13
C VAL A 112 12.47 12.93 15.55
N ALA A 113 11.69 12.49 16.54
CA ALA A 113 11.73 13.04 17.89
C ALA A 113 12.87 12.51 18.77
N LYS A 114 13.41 11.31 18.48
CA LYS A 114 14.40 10.65 19.34
C LYS A 114 15.77 10.41 18.71
N ILE A 115 15.85 10.38 17.38
CA ILE A 115 17.08 9.99 16.66
C ILE A 115 17.63 11.15 15.80
N ASP A 116 16.93 12.28 15.72
CA ASP A 116 17.30 13.46 14.90
C ASP A 116 17.51 13.14 13.40
N GLN A 117 17.13 11.95 12.95
CA GLN A 117 17.17 11.54 11.54
C GLN A 117 15.89 11.94 10.82
N LEU A 118 15.76 13.26 10.62
CA LEU A 118 14.61 13.92 9.99
C LEU A 118 14.21 13.30 8.64
N ALA A 119 15.18 12.96 7.78
CA ALA A 119 14.91 12.42 6.45
C ALA A 119 14.23 11.03 6.49
N ILE A 120 14.68 10.14 7.38
CA ILE A 120 14.11 8.80 7.53
C ILE A 120 12.71 8.92 8.15
N GLY A 121 12.57 9.72 9.21
CA GLY A 121 11.28 9.90 9.88
C GLY A 121 10.20 10.51 8.97
N ILE A 122 10.52 11.54 8.18
CA ILE A 122 9.58 12.11 7.19
C ILE A 122 9.18 11.09 6.12
N SER A 123 10.13 10.27 5.65
CA SER A 123 9.87 9.23 4.65
C SER A 123 8.89 8.17 5.17
N MET A 124 8.98 7.82 6.46
CA MET A 124 8.04 6.89 7.11
C MET A 124 6.65 7.51 7.29
N ILE A 125 6.56 8.80 7.60
CA ILE A 125 5.27 9.50 7.67
C ILE A 125 4.62 9.56 6.28
N ALA A 126 5.40 9.86 5.24
CA ALA A 126 4.91 9.88 3.86
C ALA A 126 4.36 8.50 3.43
N LEU A 127 5.04 7.42 3.79
CA LEU A 127 4.56 6.04 3.63
C LEU A 127 3.20 5.81 4.31
N GLY A 128 3.02 6.30 5.53
CA GLY A 128 1.73 6.24 6.23
C GLY A 128 0.61 6.98 5.49
N VAL A 129 0.91 8.16 4.93
CA VAL A 129 -0.06 8.93 4.13
C VAL A 129 -0.43 8.20 2.83
N VAL A 130 0.52 7.53 2.17
CA VAL A 130 0.24 6.71 0.98
C VAL A 130 -0.64 5.51 1.34
N ALA A 131 -0.40 4.86 2.47
CA ALA A 131 -1.25 3.78 2.97
C ALA A 131 -2.69 4.23 3.25
N LEU A 132 -2.89 5.48 3.73
CA LEU A 132 -4.22 6.07 3.88
C LEU A 132 -4.95 6.23 2.53
N ALA A 133 -4.23 6.62 1.48
CA ALA A 133 -4.82 6.72 0.14
C ALA A 133 -5.25 5.34 -0.40
N LEU A 134 -4.45 4.30 -0.15
CA LEU A 134 -4.82 2.91 -0.46
C LEU A 134 -6.07 2.48 0.32
N LEU A 135 -6.13 2.77 1.62
CA LEU A 135 -7.30 2.47 2.46
C LEU A 135 -8.57 3.11 1.92
N ALA A 136 -8.50 4.39 1.53
CA ALA A 136 -9.62 5.10 0.92
C ALA A 136 -10.07 4.44 -0.41
N GLY A 137 -9.10 4.00 -1.23
CA GLY A 137 -9.38 3.23 -2.45
C GLY A 137 -10.11 1.92 -2.16
N VAL A 138 -9.65 1.16 -1.16
CA VAL A 138 -10.26 -0.13 -0.79
C VAL A 138 -11.65 0.04 -0.18
N LEU A 139 -11.84 1.03 0.69
CA LEU A 139 -13.15 1.31 1.31
C LEU A 139 -14.20 1.78 0.30
N PHE A 140 -13.79 2.54 -0.72
CA PHE A 140 -14.70 2.98 -1.78
C PHE A 140 -15.23 1.80 -2.62
N ILE A 141 -14.43 0.77 -2.86
CA ILE A 141 -14.87 -0.46 -3.55
C ILE A 141 -16.02 -1.12 -2.78
N PHE A 142 -15.87 -1.22 -1.46
CA PHE A 142 -16.88 -1.82 -0.58
C PHE A 142 -18.20 -1.05 -0.60
N TRP A 143 -18.12 0.29 -0.63
CA TRP A 143 -19.29 1.14 -0.71
C TRP A 143 -20.00 1.00 -2.06
N SER A 144 -19.25 0.93 -3.16
CA SER A 144 -19.82 0.78 -4.52
C SER A 144 -20.57 -0.55 -4.68
N ASP A 145 -20.04 -1.64 -4.11
CA ASP A 145 -20.69 -2.96 -4.15
C ASP A 145 -21.97 -3.04 -3.30
N SER A 146 -22.01 -2.37 -2.15
CA SER A 146 -23.22 -2.34 -1.31
C SER A 146 -24.35 -1.55 -1.96
N ASP A 147 -24.03 -0.44 -2.63
CA ASP A 147 -25.02 0.34 -3.39
C ASP A 147 -25.53 -0.44 -4.62
N ALA A 148 -24.67 -1.21 -5.30
CA ALA A 148 -25.07 -2.07 -6.42
C ALA A 148 -25.92 -3.27 -6.01
N ALA A 149 -25.79 -3.77 -4.77
CA ALA A 149 -26.60 -4.86 -4.24
C ALA A 149 -27.99 -4.40 -3.74
N LEU A 150 -28.18 -3.09 -3.56
CA LEU A 150 -29.43 -2.48 -3.08
C LEU A 150 -30.34 -1.93 -4.20
N ALA A 151 -29.88 -1.93 -5.45
CA ALA A 151 -30.60 -1.45 -6.64
C ALA A 151 -31.19 -2.59 -7.49
#